data_AF-L7EVS0-F1
#
_entry.id   AF-L7EVS0-F1
#
_cell.length_a   1.000
_cell.length_b   1.000
_cell.length_c   1.000
_cell.angle_alpha   90.00
_cell.angle_beta   90.00
_cell.angle_gamma   90.00
#
_symmetry.space_group_name_H-M   'P 1'
#
loop_
_entity.id
_entity.type
_entity.pdbx_description
1 polymer ?
#
loop_
_entity_poly.entity_id
_entity_poly.type
_entity_poly.pdbx_seq_one_letter_code
_entity_poly.pdbx_strand_id
1 'polypeptide(L)'
;MVEELVTAGVAVASAGVLYVAAAARVVKQYERGVVFRLGRLTSSVRGPGFTVIVPFVDKIRKVNMQIVTMPGPRRRASPGTT
;
A
#
# COMPACT_ATOMS: atom_id res chain seq x y z
N MET A 1 14.70 39.17 -12.11
CA MET A 1 13.75 39.19 -10.98
C MET A 1 12.46 38.44 -11.31
N VAL A 2 11.77 38.74 -12.42
CA VAL A 2 10.53 38.02 -12.79
C VAL A 2 10.77 36.55 -13.13
N GLU A 3 11.79 36.25 -13.94
CA GLU A 3 12.16 34.86 -14.30
C GLU A 3 12.45 33.97 -13.08
N GLU A 4 13.11 34.52 -12.05
CA GLU A 4 13.40 33.83 -10.80
C GLU A 4 12.12 33.52 -10.01
N LEU A 5 11.20 34.48 -9.92
CA LEU A 5 9.90 34.30 -9.27
C LEU A 5 9.03 33.26 -9.99
N VAL A 6 9.04 33.28 -11.33
CA VAL A 6 8.30 32.31 -12.15
C VAL A 6 8.91 30.91 -11.97
N THR A 7 10.24 30.80 -12.03
CA THR A 7 10.94 29.52 -11.87
C THR A 7 10.71 28.93 -10.48
N ALA A 8 10.81 29.74 -9.42
CA ALA A 8 10.52 29.33 -8.06
C ALA A 8 9.05 28.91 -7.89
N GLY A 9 8.11 29.68 -8.46
CA GLY A 9 6.68 29.35 -8.43
C GLY A 9 6.37 28.01 -9.10
N VAL A 10 6.93 27.77 -10.29
CA VAL A 10 6.76 26.52 -11.03
C VAL A 10 7.41 25.35 -10.29
N ALA A 11 8.59 25.54 -9.70
CA ALA A 11 9.26 24.51 -8.91
C ALA A 11 8.44 24.10 -7.68
N VAL A 12 7.87 25.06 -6.94
CA VAL A 12 7.02 24.76 -5.78
C VAL A 12 5.71 24.10 -6.20
N ALA A 13 5.08 24.59 -7.26
CA ALA A 13 3.83 24.01 -7.76
C ALA A 13 4.03 22.56 -8.23
N SER A 14 5.07 22.30 -9.02
CA SER A 14 5.40 20.95 -9.48
C SER A 14 5.75 20.01 -8.33
N ALA A 15 6.54 20.46 -7.35
CA ALA A 15 6.85 19.68 -6.15
C ALA A 15 5.58 19.34 -5.35
N GLY A 16 4.66 20.30 -5.18
CA GLY A 16 3.38 20.09 -4.52
C GLY A 16 2.50 19.07 -5.23
N VAL A 17 2.39 19.16 -6.56
CA VAL A 17 1.62 18.21 -7.37
C VAL A 17 2.21 16.80 -7.26
N LEU A 18 3.53 16.66 -7.37
CA LEU A 18 4.22 15.38 -7.23
C LEU A 18 4.01 14.79 -5.82
N TYR A 19 4.05 15.63 -4.79
CA TYR A 19 3.81 15.19 -3.42
C TYR A 19 2.40 14.62 -3.23
N VAL A 20 1.36 15.33 -3.69
CA VAL A 20 -0.03 14.89 -3.58
C VAL A 20 -0.28 13.63 -4.41
N ALA A 21 0.28 13.55 -5.62
CA ALA A 21 0.19 12.36 -6.46
C ALA A 21 0.87 11.14 -5.81
N ALA A 22 2.02 11.34 -5.16
CA ALA A 22 2.72 10.30 -4.44
C ALA A 22 2.00 9.87 -3.14
N ALA A 23 1.28 10.80 -2.50
CA ALA A 23 0.48 10.54 -1.30
C ALA A 23 -0.80 9.76 -1.60
N ALA A 24 -1.40 9.98 -2.77
CA ALA A 24 -2.62 9.29 -3.20
C ALA A 24 -2.35 7.80 -3.46
N ARG A 25 -3.05 6.93 -2.72
CA ARG A 25 -3.03 5.47 -2.90
C ARG A 25 -4.44 4.92 -2.89
N VAL A 26 -4.71 4.01 -3.82
CA VAL A 26 -5.99 3.28 -3.88
C VAL A 26 -5.78 1.88 -3.33
N VAL A 27 -6.59 1.51 -2.34
CA VAL A 27 -6.66 0.15 -1.76
C VAL A 27 -7.92 -0.52 -2.28
N LYS A 28 -7.78 -1.74 -2.82
CA LYS A 28 -8.92 -2.47 -3.40
C LYS A 28 -9.84 -2.99 -2.30
N GLN A 29 -11.11 -3.26 -2.63
CA GLN A 29 -12.12 -3.70 -1.64
C GLN A 29 -11.78 -5.00 -0.92
N TYR A 30 -11.13 -5.94 -1.61
CA TYR A 30 -10.68 -7.21 -1.06
C TYR A 30 -9.30 -7.15 -0.38
N GLU A 31 -8.65 -5.99 -0.40
CA GLU A 31 -7.36 -5.75 0.23
C GLU A 31 -7.56 -4.89 1.48
N ARG A 32 -6.83 -5.21 2.56
CA ARG A 32 -6.68 -4.31 3.71
C ARG A 32 -5.32 -3.63 3.64
N GLY A 33 -5.34 -2.30 3.72
CA GLY A 33 -4.14 -1.47 3.69
C GLY A 33 -3.59 -1.29 5.11
N VAL A 34 -2.49 -1.97 5.42
CA VAL A 34 -1.80 -1.84 6.69
C VAL A 34 -0.70 -0.79 6.54
N VAL A 35 -0.78 0.31 7.28
CA VAL A 35 0.20 1.40 7.22
C VAL A 35 1.19 1.28 8.36
N PHE A 36 2.46 1.18 8.00
CA PHE A 36 3.58 1.22 8.93
C PHE A 36 4.23 2.61 8.89
N ARG A 37 4.20 3.30 10.02
CA ARG A 37 4.87 4.59 10.21
C ARG A 37 6.14 4.37 11.02
N LEU A 38 7.30 4.49 10.38
CA LEU A 38 8.61 4.37 11.03
C LEU A 38 8.77 3.07 11.88
N GLY A 39 8.27 1.94 11.37
CA GLY A 39 8.32 0.66 12.07
C GLY A 39 7.23 0.45 13.13
N ARG A 40 6.39 1.45 13.39
CA ARG A 40 5.18 1.30 14.21
C ARG A 40 3.97 1.05 13.33
N LEU A 41 3.19 0.04 13.71
CA LEU A 41 1.91 -0.23 13.08
C LEU A 41 0.94 0.89 13.50
N THR A 42 0.37 1.61 12.53
CA THR A 42 -0.77 2.48 12.84
C THR A 42 -1.93 1.58 13.24
N SER A 43 -2.48 1.80 14.44
CA SER A 43 -3.52 0.97 15.05
C SER A 43 -4.79 0.85 14.19
N SER A 44 -5.06 1.84 13.32
CA SER A 44 -6.13 1.78 12.34
C SER A 44 -5.65 1.15 11.03
N VAL A 45 -6.18 -0.04 10.71
CA VAL A 45 -6.09 -0.59 9.35
C VAL A 45 -6.89 0.33 8.43
N ARG A 46 -6.26 0.84 7.36
CA ARG A 46 -6.98 1.64 6.35
C ARG A 46 -7.98 0.72 5.66
N GLY A 47 -9.26 1.10 5.74
CA GLY A 47 -10.32 0.45 5.00
C GLY A 47 -10.11 0.54 3.48
N PRO A 48 -10.85 -0.27 2.71
CA PRO A 48 -10.79 -0.21 1.26
C PRO A 48 -11.26 1.15 0.73
N GLY A 49 -10.62 1.63 -0.34
CA GLY A 49 -10.93 2.92 -0.96
C GLY A 49 -9.71 3.83 -1.16
N PHE A 50 -9.99 5.11 -1.36
CA PHE A 50 -8.98 6.13 -1.55
C PHE A 50 -8.32 6.49 -0.21
N THR A 51 -7.00 6.40 -0.16
CA THR A 51 -6.20 6.59 1.04
C THR A 51 -5.04 7.50 0.73
N VAL A 52 -4.98 8.65 1.39
CA VAL A 52 -3.81 9.55 1.36
C VAL A 52 -2.80 9.08 2.41
N ILE A 53 -1.62 8.62 2.00
CA ILE A 53 -0.50 8.31 2.91
C ILE A 53 0.56 9.41 2.87
N VAL A 54 1.37 9.55 3.91
CA VAL A 54 2.53 10.46 3.85
C VAL A 54 3.63 9.76 3.05
N PRO A 55 3.95 10.19 1.82
CA PRO A 55 5.06 9.61 1.07
C PRO A 55 6.35 9.81 1.88
N PHE A 56 7.30 8.90 1.75
CA PHE A 56 8.56 8.81 2.53
C PHE A 56 8.46 8.21 3.95
N VAL A 57 7.45 8.60 4.74
CA VAL A 57 7.36 8.17 6.15
C VAL A 57 6.52 6.90 6.31
N ASP A 58 5.45 6.80 5.54
CA ASP A 58 4.46 5.73 5.66
C ASP A 58 4.68 4.64 4.60
N LYS A 59 4.83 3.39 5.03
CA LYS A 59 4.87 2.21 4.15
C LYS A 59 3.54 1.47 4.23
N ILE A 60 2.79 1.44 3.14
CA ILE A 60 1.54 0.67 3.05
C ILE A 60 1.82 -0.76 2.54
N ARG A 61 1.35 -1.76 3.28
CA ARG A 61 1.29 -3.16 2.85
C ARG A 61 -0.16 -3.55 2.61
N LYS A 62 -0.45 -4.02 1.40
CA LYS A 62 -1.78 -4.48 1.00
C LYS A 62 -1.86 -5.98 1.27
N VAL A 63 -2.74 -6.37 2.17
CA VAL A 63 -2.96 -7.78 2.51
C VAL A 63 -4.28 -8.21 1.91
N ASN A 64 -4.26 -9.28 1.11
CA ASN A 64 -5.47 -9.85 0.54
C ASN A 64 -6.26 -10.57 1.65
N MET A 65 -7.55 -10.27 1.76
CA MET A 65 -8.46 -10.89 2.73
C MET A 65 -9.23 -12.08 2.12
N GLN A 66 -8.97 -12.42 0.87
CA GLN A 66 -9.60 -13.56 0.21
C GLN A 66 -9.15 -14.88 0.84
N ILE A 67 -10.11 -15.81 0.95
CA ILE A 67 -9.85 -17.16 1.42
C ILE A 67 -9.06 -17.89 0.33
N VAL A 68 -7.83 -18.27 0.64
CA VAL A 68 -7.03 -19.14 -0.23
C VAL A 68 -7.11 -20.54 0.34
N THR A 69 -7.65 -21.48 -0.45
CA THR A 69 -7.68 -22.89 -0.06
C THR A 69 -6.28 -23.47 -0.16
N MET A 70 -5.66 -23.73 0.99
CA MET A 70 -4.38 -24.44 1.01
C MET A 70 -4.65 -25.91 0.65
N PRO A 71 -4.00 -26.46 -0.40
CA PRO A 71 -4.14 -27.88 -0.69
C PRO A 71 -3.61 -28.70 0.49
N GLY A 72 -4.45 -29.60 1.01
CA GLY A 72 -4.08 -30.48 2.11
C GLY A 72 -2.92 -31.40 1.75
N PRO A 73 -2.15 -31.90 2.74
CA PRO A 73 -1.03 -32.79 2.49
C PRO A 73 -1.51 -34.03 1.75
N ARG A 74 -0.97 -34.25 0.54
CA ARG A 74 -1.28 -35.42 -0.28
C ARG A 74 -0.68 -36.65 0.39
N ARG A 75 -1.42 -37.30 1.30
CA ARG A 75 -1.04 -38.60 1.86
C ARG A 75 -1.11 -39.62 0.72
N ARG A 76 0.05 -40.16 0.35
CA ARG A 76 0.16 -41.32 -0.53
C ARG A 76 -0.50 -42.49 0.19
N ALA A 77 -1.58 -43.03 -0.37
CA ALA A 77 -2.14 -44.28 0.10
C ALA A 77 -1.05 -45.35 0.02
N SER A 78 -0.75 -45.97 1.18
CA SER A 78 0.14 -47.12 1.24
C SER A 78 -0.55 -48.26 0.50
N PRO A 79 0.11 -48.93 -0.47
CA PRO A 79 -0.47 -50.13 -1.06
C PRO A 79 -0.52 -51.18 0.03
N GLY A 80 -1.74 -51.63 0.37
CA GLY A 80 -1.93 -52.70 1.34
C GLY A 80 -1.19 -53.95 0.86
N THR A 81 -0.30 -54.45 1.72
CA THR A 81 0.27 -55.79 1.59
C THR A 81 -0.82 -56.78 2.01
N THR A 82 -1.46 -57.42 1.04
CA THR A 82 -2.24 -58.66 1.21
C THR A 82 -2.11 -59.47 -0.07
#